data_AF-A0AAV8XDY9-F1
#
_entry.id   AF-A0AAV8XDY9-F1
#
_cell.length_a   1.000
_cell.length_b   1.000
_cell.length_c   1.000
_cell.angle_alpha   90.00
_cell.angle_beta   90.00
_cell.angle_gamma   90.00
#
_symmetry.space_group_name_H-M   'P 1'
#
loop_
_entity.id
_entity.type
_entity.pdbx_description
1 polymer ?
#
loop_
_entity_poly.entity_id
_entity_poly.type
_entity_poly.pdbx_seq_one_letter_code
_entity_poly.pdbx_strand_id
1 'polypeptide(L)' 'MAYMDVLKEIKDKYPQYPMFVYQVSGEYAMIYRGAQEGAFELRPALMEILGSLRRAGADVIISVLHSTCFGMVET' A
#
# COMPACT_ATOMS: atom_id res chain seq x y z
N MET A 1 6.35 -3.73 -2.78
CA MET A 1 5.80 -3.11 -4.02
C MET A 1 6.96 -2.55 -4.84
N ALA A 2 6.72 -2.36 -6.14
CA ALA A 2 7.77 -2.24 -7.16
C ALA A 2 8.58 -0.93 -7.16
N TYR A 3 8.19 0.10 -6.39
CA TYR A 3 8.80 1.44 -6.46
C TYR A 3 8.98 2.14 -5.10
N MET A 4 9.10 1.37 -4.02
CA MET A 4 9.26 1.93 -2.66
C MET A 4 10.62 2.60 -2.45
N ASP A 5 11.63 2.12 -3.15
CA ASP A 5 12.97 2.70 -3.26
C ASP A 5 12.93 4.10 -3.90
N VAL A 6 12.23 4.24 -5.03
CA VAL A 6 12.04 5.52 -5.72
C VAL A 6 11.27 6.51 -4.84
N LEU A 7 10.20 6.05 -4.19
CA LEU A 7 9.45 6.86 -3.23
C LEU A 7 10.34 7.38 -2.10
N LYS A 8 11.19 6.51 -1.55
CA LYS A 8 12.12 6.85 -0.47
C LYS A 8 13.13 7.90 -0.91
N GLU A 9 13.75 7.70 -2.08
CA GLU A 9 14.70 8.67 -2.66
C GLU A 9 14.06 10.04 -2.85
N ILE A 10 12.85 10.09 -3.40
CA ILE A 10 12.14 11.36 -3.62
C ILE A 10 11.75 12.01 -2.30
N LYS A 11 11.24 11.24 -1.31
CA LYS A 11 10.87 11.79 0.00
C LYS A 11 12.08 12.36 0.74
N ASP A 12 13.23 11.69 0.67
CA ASP A 12 14.46 12.15 1.30
C ASP A 12 15.00 13.42 0.64
N LYS A 13 14.84 13.56 -0.69
CA LYS A 13 15.25 14.75 -1.44
C LYS A 13 14.30 15.95 -1.26
N TYR A 14 13.02 15.67 -1.02
CA TYR A 14 11.94 16.66 -0.98
C TYR A 14 11.01 16.49 0.24
N PRO A 15 11.55 16.56 1.48
CA PRO A 15 10.77 16.25 2.68
C PRO A 15 9.60 17.21 2.93
N GLN A 16 9.69 18.43 2.42
CA GLN A 16 8.69 19.49 2.59
C GLN A 16 7.42 19.28 1.76
N TYR A 17 7.45 18.43 0.74
CA TYR A 17 6.29 18.19 -0.11
C TYR A 17 5.54 16.91 0.33
N PRO A 18 4.19 16.94 0.30
CA PRO A 18 3.40 15.75 0.55
C PRO A 18 3.53 14.77 -0.62
N MET A 19 3.84 13.51 -0.29
CA MET A 19 3.99 12.43 -1.25
C MET A 19 2.72 11.58 -1.31
N PHE A 20 2.14 11.52 -2.50
CA PHE A 20 0.96 10.72 -2.80
C PHE A 20 1.40 9.47 -3.54
N VAL A 21 0.95 8.31 -3.06
CA VAL A 21 1.18 7.02 -3.73
C VAL A 21 -0.14 6.46 -4.17
N TYR A 22 -0.19 5.98 -5.41
CA TYR A 22 -1.34 5.27 -5.94
C TYR A 22 -1.03 3.78 -6.03
N GLN A 23 -1.76 2.96 -5.27
CA GLN A 23 -1.75 1.52 -5.46
C GLN A 23 -2.59 1.17 -6.68
N VAL A 24 -1.94 0.61 -7.70
CA VAL A 24 -2.60 0.24 -8.96
C VAL A 24 -3.45 -1.02 -8.79
N SER A 25 -4.49 -1.14 -9.62
CA SER A 25 -5.45 -2.25 -9.57
C SER A 25 -4.79 -3.63 -9.72
N GLY A 26 -3.72 -3.74 -10.51
CA GLY A 26 -2.97 -4.99 -10.67
C GLY A 26 -2.27 -5.45 -9.39
N GLU A 27 -1.73 -4.53 -8.60
CA GLU A 27 -1.11 -4.86 -7.30
C GLU A 27 -2.16 -5.36 -6.31
N TYR A 28 -3.33 -4.70 -6.25
CA TYR A 28 -4.44 -5.17 -5.43
C TYR A 28 -4.95 -6.55 -5.88
N ALA A 29 -5.14 -6.75 -7.19
CA ALA A 29 -5.59 -8.01 -7.75
C ALA A 29 -4.65 -9.17 -7.43
N MET A 30 -3.33 -8.95 -7.46
CA MET A 30 -2.33 -9.95 -7.09
C MET A 30 -2.46 -10.37 -5.62
N ILE A 31 -2.58 -9.40 -4.71
CA ILE A 31 -2.74 -9.67 -3.27
C ILE A 31 -4.06 -10.41 -3.02
N TYR A 32 -5.14 -9.95 -3.64
CA TYR A 32 -6.46 -10.55 -3.48
C TYR A 32 -6.50 -12.00 -3.96
N ARG A 33 -5.90 -12.29 -5.13
CA ARG A 33 -5.80 -13.66 -5.65
C ARG A 33 -4.91 -14.54 -4.76
N GLY A 34 -3.76 -14.06 -4.33
CA GLY A 34 -2.87 -14.81 -3.43
C GLY A 34 -3.57 -15.16 -2.10
N ALA A 35 -4.41 -14.25 -1.58
CA ALA A 35 -5.22 -14.54 -0.40
C ALA A 35 -6.35 -15.56 -0.69
N GLN A 36 -7.01 -15.48 -1.85
CA GLN A 36 -8.02 -16.46 -2.25
C GLN A 36 -7.44 -17.87 -2.43
N GLU A 37 -6.19 -17.99 -2.89
CA GLU A 37 -5.48 -19.26 -3.04
C GLU A 37 -4.89 -19.78 -1.71
N GLY A 38 -5.06 -19.04 -0.61
CA GLY A 38 -4.61 -19.45 0.71
C GLY A 38 -3.10 -19.27 0.96
N ALA A 39 -2.41 -18.49 0.12
CA ALA A 39 -0.98 -18.21 0.33
C ALA A 39 -0.74 -17.32 1.57
N PHE A 40 -1.69 -16.45 1.91
CA PHE A 40 -1.64 -15.58 3.08
C PHE A 40 -3.03 -15.01 3.41
N GLU A 41 -3.19 -14.50 4.63
CA GLU A 41 -4.40 -13.78 5.06
C GLU A 41 -4.45 -12.36 4.47
N LEU A 42 -5.57 -11.99 3.86
CA LEU A 42 -5.72 -10.72 3.12
C LEU A 42 -5.47 -9.49 4.00
N ARG A 43 -6.07 -9.46 5.20
CA ARG A 43 -6.02 -8.30 6.11
C ARG A 43 -4.60 -7.99 6.59
N PRO A 44 -3.85 -8.92 7.21
CA PRO A 44 -2.49 -8.64 7.66
C PRO A 44 -1.54 -8.35 6.49
N ALA A 45 -1.68 -9.03 5.35
CA ALA A 45 -0.87 -8.74 4.16
C ALA A 45 -1.10 -7.31 3.66
N LEU A 46 -2.35 -6.84 3.64
CA LEU A 46 -2.68 -5.48 3.24
C LEU A 46 -2.13 -4.44 4.22
N MET A 47 -2.23 -4.69 5.53
CA MET A 47 -1.68 -3.80 6.55
C MET A 47 -0.15 -3.72 6.48
N GLU A 48 0.54 -4.83 6.22
CA GLU A 48 1.98 -4.87 6.00
C GLU A 48 2.39 -4.01 4.80
N ILE A 49 1.61 -4.06 3.73
CA ILE A 49 1.84 -3.31 2.49
C ILE A 49 1.61 -1.81 2.70
N LEU A 50 0.47 -1.43 3.29
CA LEU A 50 0.17 -0.04 3.61
C LEU A 50 1.18 0.54 4.61
N GLY A 51 1.58 -0.25 5.62
CA GLY A 51 2.64 0.10 6.55
C GLY A 51 3.99 0.29 5.86
N SER A 52 4.33 -0.58 4.91
CA SER A 52 5.55 -0.44 4.11
C SER A 52 5.56 0.83 3.25
N LEU A 53 4.42 1.20 2.66
CA LEU A 53 4.27 2.46 1.91
C LEU A 53 4.44 3.68 2.81
N ARG A 54 3.84 3.65 4.01
CA ARG A 54 4.04 4.68 5.02
C ARG A 54 5.51 4.79 5.43
N ARG A 55 6.18 3.66 5.70
CA ARG A 55 7.61 3.62 6.03
C ARG A 55 8.51 4.17 4.93
N ALA A 56 8.16 3.91 3.67
CA ALA A 56 8.90 4.40 2.52
C ALA A 56 8.76 5.92 2.31
N GLY A 57 7.78 6.57 2.95
CA GLY A 57 7.61 8.03 2.93
C GLY A 57 6.30 8.52 2.33
N ALA A 58 5.31 7.64 2.13
CA ALA A 58 3.98 8.06 1.66
C ALA A 58 3.21 8.83 2.76
N ASP A 59 2.80 10.05 2.44
CA ASP A 59 1.92 10.84 3.31
C ASP A 59 0.45 10.49 3.06
N VAL A 60 0.10 10.24 1.79
CA VAL A 60 -1.24 9.83 1.36
C VAL A 60 -1.13 8.61 0.47
N ILE A 61 -1.92 7.59 0.78
CA ILE A 61 -2.02 6.37 -0.02
C ILE A 61 -3.42 6.33 -0.62
N ILE A 62 -3.48 6.36 -1.95
CA ILE A 62 -4.69 6.18 -2.73
C ILE A 62 -4.70 4.74 -3.19
N SER A 63 -5.67 3.96 -2.75
CA SER A 63 -5.76 2.54 -3.08
C SER A 63 -7.16 2.18 -3.53
N VAL A 64 -7.25 1.32 -4.56
CA VAL A 64 -8.50 0.71 -4.99
C VAL A 64 -8.83 -0.44 -4.04
N LEU A 65 -9.17 -0.09 -2.81
CA LEU A 65 -9.69 -1.03 -1.83
C LEU A 65 -11.14 -1.36 -2.17
N HIS A 66 -11.46 -2.66 -2.23
CA HIS A 66 -12.84 -3.11 -2.23
C HIS A 66 -13.51 -2.73 -0.90
N SER A 67 -14.81 -2.43 -0.91
CA SER A 67 -15.57 -1.91 0.24
C SER A 67 -15.45 -2.76 1.52
N THR A 68 -15.26 -4.07 1.39
CA THR A 68 -15.02 -5.01 2.51
C THR A 68 -13.73 -4.72 3.29
N CYS A 69 -12.73 -4.10 2.67
CA CYS A 69 -11.45 -3.78 3.30
C CYS A 69 -11.42 -2.36 3.88
N PHE A 70 -12.42 -1.51 3.61
CA PHE A 70 -12.48 -0.13 4.14
C PHE A 70 -12.56 -0.13 5.69
N GLY A 71 -13.36 -1.02 6.27
CA GLY A 71 -13.45 -1.19 7.74
C GLY A 71 -12.22 -1.82 8.40
N MET A 72 -11.16 -2.13 7.64
CA MET A 72 -9.92 -2.70 8.19
C MET A 72 -8.85 -1.65 8.47
N VAL A 73 -9.00 -0.42 7.98
CA VAL A 73 -8.03 0.69 8.07
C VAL A 73 -8.33 1.64 9.26
N GLU A 74 -9.50 1.52 9.90
CA GLU A 74 -9.84 2.23 11.14
C GLU A 74 -9.34 1.46 12.37
N THR A 75 -8.09 1.68 12.78
CA THR A 75 -7.59 1.43 14.15
C THR A 75 -6.44 2.38 14.45
#